data_AF-A0A519F6X7-F1
#
_entry.id   AF-A0A519F6X7-F1
#
_cell.length_a   1.000
_cell.length_b   1.000
_cell.length_c   1.000
_cell.angle_alpha   90.00
_cell.angle_beta   90.00
_cell.angle_gamma   90.00
#
_symmetry.space_group_name_H-M   'P 1'
#
loop_
_entity.id
_entity.type
_entity.pdbx_description
1 polymer ?
#
loop_
_entity_poly.entity_id
_entity_poly.type
_entity_poly.pdbx_seq_one_letter_code
_entity_poly.pdbx_strand_id
1 'polypeptide(L)'
;QMLGIEAVRRAQERFGKGKVMTGEQVRWGLENLALDQKKLDALGFTGVMRPLSTSCNDHMGSTWARVHTWDGSKWNFSSDWYQADEQIIKPMVKAAGDKYAGEKKLTRRDAADCQS
;
A
#
# COMPACT_ATOMS: atom_id res chain seq x y z
N GLN A 1 -2.04 -7.94 9.03
CA GLN A 1 -3.37 -7.51 9.55
C GLN A 1 -3.51 -6.00 9.76
N MET A 2 -2.44 -5.22 10.04
CA MET A 2 -2.53 -3.76 10.30
C MET A 2 -3.07 -2.91 9.13
N LEU A 3 -2.60 -3.10 7.89
CA LEU A 3 -3.02 -2.25 6.76
C LEU A 3 -4.53 -2.29 6.51
N GLY A 4 -5.15 -3.47 6.63
CA GLY A 4 -6.60 -3.61 6.49
C GLY A 4 -7.37 -2.88 7.60
N ILE A 5 -6.87 -2.90 8.83
CA ILE A 5 -7.48 -2.16 9.96
C ILE A 5 -7.41 -0.66 9.70
N GLU A 6 -6.26 -0.14 9.28
CA GLU A 6 -6.12 1.29 9.00
C GLU A 6 -6.90 1.72 7.75
N ALA A 7 -7.07 0.86 6.75
CA ALA A 7 -7.95 1.13 5.61
C ALA A 7 -9.42 1.24 6.04
N VAL A 8 -9.91 0.31 6.86
CA VAL A 8 -11.27 0.39 7.42
C VAL A 8 -11.42 1.64 8.28
N ARG A 9 -10.40 2.01 9.06
CA ARG A 9 -10.41 3.25 9.85
C ARG A 9 -10.53 4.49 8.95
N ARG A 10 -9.73 4.59 7.89
CA ARG A 10 -9.82 5.67 6.89
C ARG A 10 -11.21 5.73 6.26
N ALA A 11 -11.76 4.58 5.87
CA ALA A 11 -13.11 4.50 5.33
C ALA A 11 -14.16 4.99 6.36
N GLN A 12 -14.04 4.59 7.62
CA GLN A 12 -14.94 5.03 8.70
C GLN A 12 -14.83 6.54 8.97
N GLU A 13 -13.63 7.13 8.88
CA GLU A 13 -13.44 8.58 9.01
C GLU A 13 -14.22 9.36 7.95
N ARG A 14 -14.32 8.81 6.72
CA ARG A 14 -15.05 9.44 5.61
C ARG A 14 -16.54 9.10 5.59
N PHE A 15 -16.92 7.85 5.82
CA PHE A 15 -18.28 7.33 5.57
C PHE A 15 -19.10 7.05 6.84
N GLY A 16 -18.49 7.17 8.02
CA GLY A 16 -19.19 7.12 9.31
C GLY A 16 -18.45 6.27 10.35
N LYS A 17 -18.01 6.93 11.42
CA LYS A 17 -17.26 6.29 12.51
C LYS A 17 -18.09 5.19 13.18
N GLY A 18 -17.49 4.01 13.35
CA GLY A 18 -18.13 2.86 14.00
C GLY A 18 -19.13 2.09 13.14
N LYS A 19 -19.38 2.51 11.90
CA LYS A 19 -20.25 1.76 10.97
C LYS A 19 -19.50 0.63 10.28
N VAL A 20 -20.24 -0.42 9.90
CA VAL A 20 -19.76 -1.46 8.99
C VAL A 20 -19.55 -0.83 7.61
N MET A 21 -18.38 -1.07 7.02
CA MET A 21 -18.00 -0.51 5.72
C MET A 21 -18.34 -1.50 4.58
N THR A 22 -18.80 -0.98 3.44
CA THR A 22 -18.95 -1.79 2.22
C THR A 22 -17.59 -2.08 1.57
N GLY A 23 -17.54 -3.02 0.63
CA GLY A 23 -16.30 -3.33 -0.11
C GLY A 23 -15.72 -2.10 -0.83
N GLU A 24 -16.57 -1.28 -1.44
CA GLU A 24 -16.17 -0.05 -2.14
C GLU A 24 -15.62 1.01 -1.17
N GLN A 25 -16.19 1.10 0.03
CA GLN A 25 -15.70 2.01 1.07
C GLN A 25 -14.35 1.54 1.62
N VAL A 26 -14.17 0.24 1.82
CA VAL A 26 -12.86 -0.32 2.23
C VAL A 26 -11.83 -0.18 1.12
N ARG A 27 -12.19 -0.38 -0.16
CA ARG A 27 -11.34 -0.06 -1.30
C ARG A 27 -10.91 1.40 -1.26
N TRP A 28 -11.84 2.31 -1.05
CA TRP A 28 -11.52 3.73 -0.90
C TRP A 28 -10.52 3.96 0.23
N GLY A 29 -10.71 3.33 1.40
CA GLY A 29 -9.76 3.42 2.51
C GLY A 29 -8.39 2.82 2.21
N LEU A 30 -8.32 1.72 1.45
CA LEU A 30 -7.08 1.10 0.98
C LEU A 30 -6.35 1.97 -0.05
N GLU A 31 -7.07 2.75 -0.85
CA GLU A 31 -6.55 3.71 -1.82
C GLU A 31 -6.25 5.07 -1.17
N ASN A 32 -6.45 5.23 0.13
CA ASN A 32 -6.24 6.48 0.86
C ASN A 32 -5.48 6.25 2.17
N LEU A 33 -4.60 5.23 2.20
CA LEU A 33 -3.69 5.08 3.32
C LEU A 33 -2.67 6.22 3.26
N ALA A 34 -2.45 6.83 4.42
CA ALA A 34 -1.32 7.72 4.67
C ALA A 34 -0.85 7.43 6.08
N LEU A 35 0.20 6.61 6.17
CA LEU A 35 0.83 6.16 7.39
C LEU A 35 2.22 6.80 7.46
N ASP A 36 2.28 7.97 8.11
CA ASP A 36 3.55 8.63 8.40
C ASP A 36 4.30 7.92 9.54
N GLN A 37 5.54 8.35 9.80
CA GLN A 37 6.35 7.72 10.85
C GLN A 37 5.68 7.84 12.24
N LYS A 38 5.08 9.00 12.54
CA LYS A 38 4.40 9.24 13.82
C LYS A 38 3.25 8.25 14.05
N LYS A 39 2.47 7.98 13.01
CA LYS A 39 1.37 7.02 13.04
C LYS A 39 1.88 5.60 13.22
N LEU A 40 2.95 5.22 12.51
CA LEU A 40 3.58 3.91 12.68
C LEU A 40 4.13 3.71 14.09
N ASP A 41 4.75 4.73 14.67
CA ASP A 41 5.27 4.69 16.04
C ASP A 41 4.14 4.51 17.06
N ALA A 42 3.05 5.27 16.92
CA ALA A 42 1.87 5.13 17.77
C ALA A 42 1.19 3.75 17.66
N LEU A 43 1.36 3.06 16.54
CA LEU A 43 0.86 1.70 16.32
C LEU A 43 1.85 0.60 16.75
N GLY A 44 3.08 0.96 17.18
CA GLY A 44 4.12 -0.01 17.56
C GLY A 44 4.85 -0.66 16.38
N PHE A 45 4.84 -0.01 15.20
CA PHE A 45 5.48 -0.51 13.97
C PHE A 45 6.84 0.14 13.68
N THR A 46 7.40 0.87 14.66
CA THR A 46 8.75 1.44 14.57
C THR A 46 9.77 0.36 14.21
N GLY A 47 10.57 0.61 13.17
CA GLY A 47 11.60 -0.33 12.72
C GLY A 47 11.08 -1.61 12.07
N VAL A 48 9.76 -1.84 11.99
CA VAL A 48 9.15 -2.97 11.27
C VAL A 48 8.91 -2.61 9.81
N MET A 49 8.43 -1.38 9.57
CA MET A 49 8.11 -0.87 8.24
C MET A 49 8.44 0.62 8.11
N ARG A 50 8.58 1.09 6.86
CA ARG A 50 8.75 2.51 6.53
C ARG A 50 7.39 3.17 6.28
N PRO A 51 7.32 4.51 6.37
CA PRO A 51 6.12 5.25 5.97
C PRO A 51 5.63 4.82 4.59
N LEU A 52 4.31 4.79 4.42
CA LEU A 52 3.68 4.43 3.16
C LEU A 52 2.40 5.23 2.94
N SER A 53 2.10 5.45 1.66
CA SER A 53 0.84 6.01 1.24
C SER A 53 0.40 5.36 -0.05
N THR A 54 -0.88 5.03 -0.15
CA THR A 54 -1.47 4.42 -1.34
C THR A 54 -2.42 5.39 -2.02
N SER A 55 -2.71 5.14 -3.29
CA SER A 55 -3.65 5.89 -4.11
C SER A 55 -4.32 4.95 -5.10
N CYS A 56 -5.39 5.35 -5.80
CA CYS A 56 -5.90 4.56 -6.93
C CYS A 56 -4.80 4.27 -7.99
N ASN A 57 -3.83 5.17 -8.16
CA ASN A 57 -2.73 4.99 -9.12
C ASN A 57 -1.58 4.12 -8.58
N ASP A 58 -1.53 3.91 -7.25
CA ASP A 58 -0.48 3.14 -6.57
C ASP A 58 -1.08 2.34 -5.40
N HIS A 59 -1.38 1.07 -5.68
CA HIS A 59 -1.90 0.13 -4.68
C HIS A 59 -0.81 -0.51 -3.80
N MET A 60 0.47 -0.19 -4.02
CA MET A 60 1.58 -0.75 -3.25
C MET A 60 2.08 0.23 -2.17
N GLY A 61 2.26 1.51 -2.54
CA GLY A 61 2.50 2.64 -1.64
C GLY A 61 3.88 2.73 -0.99
N SER A 62 4.71 1.69 -1.06
CA SER A 62 6.12 1.72 -0.64
C SER A 62 6.93 0.67 -1.38
N THR A 63 8.14 1.06 -1.80
CA THR A 63 9.14 0.18 -2.45
C THR A 63 10.30 -0.18 -1.52
N TRP A 64 10.19 0.11 -0.22
CA TRP A 64 11.28 -0.12 0.73
C TRP A 64 11.34 -1.57 1.18
N ALA A 65 12.51 -2.16 1.08
CA ALA A 65 12.81 -3.51 1.56
C ALA A 65 14.13 -3.52 2.35
N ARG A 66 14.36 -4.60 3.09
CA ARG A 66 15.66 -4.88 3.74
C ARG A 66 15.90 -6.37 3.73
N VAL A 67 17.17 -6.75 3.78
CA VAL A 67 17.59 -8.15 3.75
C VAL A 67 17.77 -8.65 5.16
N HIS A 68 17.17 -9.82 5.43
CA HIS A 68 17.46 -10.60 6.62
C HIS A 68 18.22 -11.85 6.21
N THR A 69 19.22 -12.23 6.98
CA THR A 69 20.01 -13.44 6.74
C THR A 69 19.86 -14.39 7.93
N TRP A 70 19.57 -15.65 7.62
CA TRP A 70 19.54 -16.74 8.59
C TRP A 70 20.97 -17.17 8.93
N ASP A 71 21.31 -17.19 10.22
CA ASP A 71 22.66 -17.56 10.68
C ASP A 71 22.79 -19.04 11.12
N GLY A 72 21.73 -19.84 10.96
CA GLY A 72 21.64 -21.20 11.50
C GLY A 72 20.79 -21.32 12.77
N SER A 73 20.50 -20.20 13.44
CA SER A 73 19.74 -20.14 14.70
C SER A 73 18.67 -19.06 14.76
N LYS A 74 18.89 -17.91 14.10
CA LYS A 74 17.96 -16.78 14.04
C LYS A 74 18.10 -16.00 12.73
N TRP A 75 17.08 -15.20 12.44
CA TRP A 75 17.13 -14.18 11.40
C TRP A 75 17.76 -12.91 11.96
N ASN A 76 18.78 -12.39 11.28
CA ASN A 76 19.40 -11.11 11.61
C ASN A 76 19.18 -10.10 10.50
N PHE A 77 19.08 -8.82 10.85
CA PHE A 77 19.18 -7.75 9.88
C PHE A 77 20.59 -7.75 9.30
N SER A 78 20.72 -7.93 7.99
CA SER A 78 22.00 -7.93 7.27
C SER A 78 22.13 -6.75 6.31
N SER A 79 21.11 -5.90 6.21
CA SER A 79 21.18 -4.62 5.52
C SER A 79 20.32 -3.57 6.23
N ASP A 80 20.62 -2.31 5.90
CA ASP A 80 19.67 -1.22 6.06
C ASP A 80 18.53 -1.32 5.03
N TRP A 81 17.75 -0.26 4.91
CA TRP A 81 16.68 -0.15 3.94
C TRP A 81 17.20 0.16 2.55
N TYR A 82 16.73 -0.61 1.57
CA TYR A 82 16.87 -0.35 0.14
C TYR A 82 15.54 0.12 -0.43
N GLN A 83 15.60 1.08 -1.34
CA GLN A 83 14.43 1.53 -2.11
C GLN A 83 14.56 1.04 -3.55
N ALA A 84 13.50 0.46 -4.09
CA ALA A 84 13.48 0.12 -5.50
C ALA A 84 13.45 1.38 -6.39
N ASP A 85 14.12 1.32 -7.54
CA ASP A 85 14.10 2.40 -8.52
C ASP A 85 12.78 2.39 -9.31
N GLU A 86 11.89 3.30 -8.92
CA GLU A 86 10.59 3.44 -9.55
C GLU A 86 10.66 3.95 -10.99
N GLN A 87 11.74 4.61 -11.42
CA GLN A 87 11.89 5.06 -12.81
C GLN A 87 12.00 3.88 -13.78
N ILE A 88 12.56 2.77 -13.29
CA ILE A 88 12.66 1.51 -14.05
C ILE A 88 11.39 0.68 -13.89
N ILE A 89 10.85 0.59 -12.67
CA ILE A 89 9.76 -0.34 -12.36
C ILE A 89 8.40 0.17 -12.83
N LYS A 90 8.08 1.47 -12.68
CA LYS A 90 6.75 2.01 -13.05
C LYS A 90 6.39 1.78 -14.52
N PRO A 91 7.29 1.97 -15.51
CA PRO A 91 7.01 1.62 -16.90
C PRO A 91 6.64 0.15 -17.09
N MET A 92 7.31 -0.76 -16.38
CA MET A 92 7.03 -2.21 -16.46
C MET A 92 5.67 -2.55 -15.84
N VAL A 93 5.34 -1.97 -14.68
CA VAL A 93 4.04 -2.13 -14.01
C VAL A 93 2.91 -1.65 -14.93
N LYS A 94 3.07 -0.47 -15.54
CA LYS A 94 2.09 0.06 -16.49
C LYS A 94 1.93 -0.86 -17.68
N ALA A 95 3.02 -1.30 -18.31
CA ALA A 95 2.96 -2.19 -19.47
C ALA A 95 2.25 -3.52 -19.14
N ALA A 96 2.54 -4.11 -17.98
CA ALA A 96 1.90 -5.33 -17.51
C ALA A 96 0.40 -5.13 -17.22
N GLY A 97 0.04 -4.04 -16.54
CA GLY A 97 -1.35 -3.68 -16.26
C GLY A 97 -2.17 -3.45 -17.54
N ASP A 98 -1.58 -2.75 -18.51
CA ASP A 98 -2.21 -2.45 -19.80
C ASP A 98 -2.46 -3.72 -20.61
N LYS A 99 -1.45 -4.61 -20.66
CA LYS A 99 -1.56 -5.91 -21.31
C LYS A 99 -2.68 -6.75 -20.67
N TYR A 100 -2.68 -6.86 -19.33
CA TYR A 100 -3.70 -7.63 -18.62
C TYR A 100 -5.11 -7.09 -18.86
N ALA A 101 -5.29 -5.77 -18.80
CA ALA A 101 -6.58 -5.13 -19.07
C ALA A 101 -7.07 -5.42 -20.50
N GLY A 102 -6.18 -5.35 -21.50
CA GLY A 102 -6.49 -5.69 -22.88
C GLY A 102 -6.91 -7.16 -23.06
N GLU A 103 -6.12 -8.10 -22.54
CA GLU A 103 -6.40 -9.55 -22.63
C GLU A 103 -7.72 -9.94 -21.95
N LYS A 104 -8.02 -9.30 -20.82
CA LYS A 104 -9.25 -9.55 -20.05
C LYS A 104 -10.43 -8.67 -20.45
N LYS A 105 -10.25 -7.80 -21.45
CA LYS A 105 -11.27 -6.84 -21.92
C LYS A 105 -11.83 -5.99 -20.77
N LEU A 106 -10.96 -5.55 -19.88
CA LEU A 106 -11.32 -4.70 -18.74
C LEU A 106 -11.19 -3.24 -19.11
N THR A 107 -12.22 -2.46 -18.80
CA THR A 107 -12.18 -1.00 -18.89
C THR A 107 -11.42 -0.46 -17.68
N ARG A 108 -10.50 0.48 -17.92
CA ARG A 108 -9.86 1.20 -16.81
C ARG A 108 -10.90 2.03 -16.05
N ARG A 109 -10.66 2.23 -14.76
CA ARG A 109 -11.44 3.17 -13.95
C ARG A 109 -11.33 4.58 -14.51
N ASP A 110 -12.41 5.34 -14.38
CA ASP A 110 -12.40 6.73 -14.77
C ASP A 110 -11.52 7.54 -13.82
N ALA A 111 -10.90 8.60 -14.33
CA ALA A 111 -10.08 9.47 -13.50
C ALA A 111 -10.87 10.04 -12.31
N ALA A 112 -12.17 10.32 -12.49
CA ALA A 112 -13.06 10.77 -11.44
C ALA A 112 -13.20 9.77 -10.28
N ASP A 113 -13.14 8.45 -10.55
CA ASP A 113 -13.17 7.41 -9.53
C ASP A 113 -11.91 7.38 -8.66
N CYS A 114 -10.89 8.13 -9.07
CA CYS A 114 -9.55 8.17 -8.48
C CYS A 114 -9.18 9.57 -7.96
N GLN A 115 -10.13 10.51 -7.95
CA GLN A 115 -9.98 11.86 -7.38
C GLN A 115 -10.30 11.90 -5.88
N SER A 116 -9.58 11.10 -5.10
CA SER A 116 -9.70 11.09 -3.64
C SER A 116 -8.40 11.44 -2.96
#